data_AF-A0A7H5ETE7-F1
#
_entry.id   AF-A0A7H5ETE7-F1
#
_cell.length_a   1.000
_cell.length_b   1.000
_cell.length_c   1.000
_cell.angle_alpha   90.00
_cell.angle_beta   90.00
_cell.angle_gamma   90.00
#
_symmetry.space_group_name_H-M   'P 1'
#
loop_
_entity.id
_entity.type
_entity.pdbx_description
1 polymer ?
#
loop_
_entity_poly.entity_id
_entity_poly.type
_entity_poly.pdbx_seq_one_letter_code
_entity_poly.pdbx_strand_id
1 'polypeptide(L)'
;MDSHHNKGPQSAEYLLYLIGGVLLLVIVFRVHPPLGFALFALAAGGIVSLIIYRLFRRARHSAPRISEFQQRVETRLRECREQEDRFREEAKSIMTSVRTLRDDLSRSNAATAEEKGRAEEVIRELEAEFNLRHAKAAFFTDCAVKLEELLQRHRLQESIAARKKELTTLRSTNFDDEARVEELRYHLEQDRIQLDTITELSRTMAVSFKAEQAEELRVRLDALRTTL
;
A
#
# COMPACT_ATOMS: atom_id res chain seq x y z
N MET A 1 -5.63 -22.54 24.36
CA MET A 1 -6.19 -21.96 25.60
C MET A 1 -6.57 -20.53 25.27
N ASP A 2 -7.74 -20.39 24.66
CA ASP A 2 -8.26 -19.14 24.08
C ASP A 2 -9.19 -18.45 25.06
N SER A 3 -8.78 -17.27 25.54
CA SER A 3 -9.61 -16.40 26.36
C SER A 3 -10.46 -15.50 25.47
N HIS A 4 -11.67 -15.98 25.14
CA HIS A 4 -12.74 -15.16 24.60
C HIS A 4 -13.08 -14.01 25.55
N HIS A 5 -12.63 -12.80 25.20
CA HIS A 5 -12.95 -11.57 25.92
C HIS A 5 -14.40 -11.18 25.60
N ASN A 6 -15.30 -11.55 26.51
CA ASN A 6 -16.74 -11.27 26.48
C ASN A 6 -17.00 -9.75 26.53
N LYS A 7 -17.39 -9.14 25.41
CA LYS A 7 -17.83 -7.73 25.32
C LYS A 7 -19.36 -7.64 25.53
N GLY A 8 -19.80 -7.67 26.79
CA GLY A 8 -21.07 -7.09 27.25
C GLY A 8 -20.79 -6.18 28.44
N PRO A 9 -21.54 -5.08 28.73
CA PRO A 9 -22.89 -4.70 28.31
C PRO A 9 -22.97 -3.30 27.64
N GLN A 10 -21.85 -2.74 27.15
CA GLN A 10 -21.80 -1.35 26.68
C GLN A 10 -22.75 -1.05 25.51
N SER A 11 -22.99 -2.01 24.60
CA SER A 11 -23.91 -1.83 23.47
C SER A 11 -25.37 -1.63 23.89
N ALA A 12 -25.79 -2.21 25.03
CA ALA A 12 -27.16 -2.09 25.52
C ALA A 12 -27.45 -0.69 26.10
N GLU A 13 -26.47 -0.09 26.80
CA GLU A 13 -26.58 1.27 27.32
C GLU A 13 -26.68 2.29 26.19
N TYR A 14 -25.86 2.16 25.14
CA TYR A 14 -25.94 3.03 23.95
C TYR A 14 -27.28 2.93 23.22
N LEU A 15 -27.86 1.73 23.15
CA LEU A 15 -29.19 1.53 22.56
C LEU A 15 -30.30 2.23 23.36
N LEU A 16 -30.24 2.17 24.70
CA LEU A 16 -31.21 2.87 25.56
C LEU A 16 -31.11 4.39 25.41
N TYR A 17 -29.90 4.95 25.37
CA TYR A 17 -29.72 6.39 25.13
C TYR A 17 -30.20 6.83 23.74
N LEU A 18 -30.00 5.99 22.72
CA LEU A 18 -30.45 6.27 21.35
C LEU A 18 -31.98 6.28 21.27
N ILE A 19 -32.65 5.29 21.87
CA ILE A 19 -34.11 5.21 21.91
C ILE A 19 -34.69 6.40 22.70
N GLY A 20 -34.12 6.73 23.85
CA GLY A 20 -34.53 7.89 24.65
C GLY A 20 -34.38 9.22 23.90
N GLY A 21 -33.27 9.40 23.18
CA GLY A 21 -33.02 10.58 22.35
C GLY A 21 -34.00 10.73 21.19
N VAL A 22 -34.34 9.64 20.51
CA VAL A 22 -35.34 9.64 19.43
C VAL A 22 -36.73 9.98 19.98
N LEU A 23 -37.12 9.40 21.11
CA LEU A 23 -38.43 9.64 21.72
C LEU A 23 -38.58 11.10 22.19
N LEU A 24 -37.53 11.67 22.78
CA LEU A 24 -37.46 13.09 23.13
C LEU A 24 -37.64 13.98 21.90
N LEU A 25 -36.95 13.66 20.79
CA LEU A 25 -37.02 14.42 19.55
C LEU A 25 -38.44 14.41 18.96
N VAL A 26 -39.13 13.27 19.01
CA VAL A 26 -40.53 13.13 18.56
C VAL A 26 -41.48 13.97 19.42
N ILE A 27 -41.30 13.98 20.74
CA ILE A 27 -42.11 14.79 21.66
C ILE A 27 -41.91 16.29 21.37
N VAL A 28 -40.65 16.73 21.21
CA VAL A 28 -40.33 18.14 20.90
C VAL A 28 -40.94 18.55 19.55
N PHE A 29 -40.88 17.68 18.54
CA PHE A 29 -41.47 17.93 17.22
C PHE A 29 -43.00 18.10 17.28
N ARG A 30 -43.66 17.39 18.22
CA ARG A 30 -45.10 17.45 18.44
C ARG A 30 -45.53 18.77 19.11
N VAL A 31 -44.73 19.29 20.04
CA VAL A 31 -45.06 20.48 20.84
C VAL A 31 -44.60 21.77 20.17
N HIS A 32 -43.39 21.81 19.64
CA HIS A 32 -42.80 22.97 18.96
C HIS A 32 -42.03 22.56 17.70
N PRO A 33 -42.72 22.47 16.54
CA PRO A 33 -42.10 22.11 15.27
C PRO A 33 -40.83 22.89 14.88
N PRO A 34 -40.74 24.23 15.04
CA PRO A 34 -39.53 24.96 14.64
C PRO A 34 -38.31 24.60 15.50
N LEU A 35 -38.52 24.32 16.79
CA LEU A 35 -37.44 23.94 17.70
C LEU A 35 -36.96 22.50 17.43
N GLY A 36 -37.90 21.59 17.09
CA GLY A 36 -37.57 20.24 16.66
C GLY A 36 -36.73 20.21 15.38
N PHE A 37 -37.06 21.06 14.39
CA PHE A 37 -36.30 21.17 13.15
C PHE A 37 -34.88 21.70 13.38
N ALA A 38 -34.71 22.69 14.27
CA ALA A 38 -33.39 23.23 14.62
C ALA A 38 -32.49 22.17 15.29
N LEU A 39 -33.02 21.40 16.24
CA LEU A 39 -32.28 20.32 16.91
C LEU A 39 -31.90 19.19 15.94
N PHE A 40 -32.82 18.82 15.04
CA PHE A 40 -32.54 17.82 14.01
C PHE A 40 -31.43 18.28 13.05
N ALA A 41 -31.46 19.54 12.60
CA ALA A 41 -30.44 20.10 11.73
C ALA A 41 -29.05 20.13 12.41
N LEU A 42 -28.99 20.47 13.70
CA LEU A 42 -27.75 20.42 14.48
C LEU A 42 -27.21 18.99 14.63
N ALA A 43 -28.07 18.03 14.94
CA ALA A 43 -27.69 16.62 15.05
C ALA A 43 -27.19 16.06 13.71
N ALA A 44 -27.91 16.34 12.62
CA ALA A 44 -27.51 15.96 11.27
C ALA A 44 -26.17 16.61 10.87
N GLY A 45 -25.99 17.90 11.13
CA GLY A 45 -24.73 18.61 10.90
C GLY A 45 -23.57 18.02 11.70
N GLY A 46 -23.79 17.66 12.97
CA GLY A 46 -22.79 16.99 13.81
C GLY A 46 -22.38 15.62 13.26
N ILE A 47 -23.35 14.80 12.82
CA ILE A 47 -23.09 13.49 12.22
C ILE A 47 -22.31 13.64 10.90
N VAL A 48 -22.73 14.56 10.02
CA VAL A 48 -22.04 14.83 8.75
C VAL A 48 -20.60 15.29 9.01
N SER A 49 -20.40 16.22 9.94
CA SER A 49 -19.07 16.69 10.35
C SER A 49 -18.20 15.56 10.89
N LEU A 50 -18.76 14.65 11.69
CA LEU A 50 -18.05 13.50 12.25
C LEU A 50 -17.68 12.47 11.17
N ILE A 51 -18.57 12.23 10.20
CA ILE A 51 -18.30 11.38 9.03
C ILE A 51 -17.16 11.96 8.19
N ILE A 52 -17.23 13.26 7.86
CA ILE A 52 -16.18 13.97 7.12
C ILE A 52 -14.86 13.88 7.88
N TYR A 53 -14.84 14.19 9.17
CA TYR A 53 -13.65 14.11 10.01
C TYR A 53 -13.04 12.70 10.02
N ARG A 54 -13.87 11.65 10.14
CA ARG A 54 -13.38 10.26 10.09
C ARG A 54 -12.85 9.86 8.71
N LEU A 55 -13.49 10.31 7.64
CA LEU A 55 -13.02 10.10 6.27
C LEU A 55 -11.66 10.75 6.04
N PHE A 56 -11.50 12.01 6.42
CA PHE A 56 -10.21 12.72 6.35
C PHE A 56 -9.15 12.07 7.23
N ARG A 57 -9.51 11.62 8.45
CA ARG A 57 -8.56 10.94 9.34
C ARG A 57 -8.11 9.58 8.81
N ARG A 58 -9.02 8.79 8.22
CA ARG A 58 -8.66 7.53 7.54
C ARG A 58 -7.77 7.79 6.33
N ALA A 59 -8.13 8.76 5.49
CA ALA A 59 -7.31 9.15 4.34
C ALA A 59 -5.89 9.56 4.76
N ARG A 60 -5.75 10.27 5.89
CA ARG A 60 -4.45 10.69 6.44
C ARG A 60 -3.60 9.54 7.01
N HIS A 61 -4.22 8.48 7.52
CA HIS A 61 -3.52 7.30 8.02
C HIS A 61 -3.25 6.23 6.94
N SER A 62 -3.94 6.30 5.80
CA SER A 62 -3.76 5.41 4.66
C SER A 62 -2.91 6.00 3.55
N ALA A 63 -2.45 7.25 3.67
CA ALA A 63 -1.43 7.77 2.77
C ALA A 63 -0.19 6.86 2.88
N PRO A 64 0.30 6.26 1.78
CA PRO A 64 1.55 5.52 1.82
C PRO A 64 2.58 6.47 2.43
N ARG A 65 3.35 5.99 3.41
CA ARG A 65 4.46 6.76 3.98
C ARG A 65 5.46 6.98 2.84
N ILE A 66 5.28 8.06 2.08
CA ILE A 66 6.27 8.56 1.15
C ILE A 66 7.53 8.73 1.99
N SER A 67 8.62 8.10 1.57
CA SER A 67 9.86 8.18 2.34
C SER A 67 10.24 9.66 2.48
N GLU A 68 10.73 10.04 3.66
CA GLU A 68 11.17 11.42 3.91
C GLU A 68 12.20 11.87 2.86
N PHE A 69 13.00 10.92 2.37
CA PHE A 69 13.89 11.11 1.24
C PHE A 69 13.16 11.49 -0.05
N GLN A 70 12.15 10.72 -0.46
CA GLN A 70 11.39 11.00 -1.68
C GLN A 70 10.73 12.38 -1.62
N GLN A 71 10.14 12.73 -0.47
CA GLN A 71 9.52 14.06 -0.30
C GLN A 71 10.56 15.19 -0.41
N ARG A 72 11.74 15.04 0.19
CA ARG A 72 12.81 16.04 0.05
C ARG A 72 13.28 16.18 -1.39
N VAL A 73 13.50 15.06 -2.09
CA VAL A 73 13.95 15.08 -3.49
C VAL A 73 12.90 15.69 -4.41
N GLU A 74 11.62 15.37 -4.22
CA GLU A 74 10.51 15.95 -5.01
C GLU A 74 10.37 17.46 -4.78
N THR A 75 10.56 17.94 -3.54
CA THR A 75 10.57 19.39 -3.26
C THR A 75 11.75 20.06 -3.96
N ARG A 76 12.96 19.50 -3.86
CA ARG A 76 14.14 20.05 -4.56
C ARG A 76 13.99 20.03 -6.08
N LEU A 77 13.39 18.98 -6.63
CA LEU A 77 13.09 18.90 -8.06
C LEU A 77 12.17 20.04 -8.50
N ARG A 78 11.12 20.30 -7.71
CA ARG A 78 10.18 21.39 -7.99
C ARG A 78 10.88 22.75 -7.92
N GLU A 79 11.68 22.98 -6.88
CA GLU A 79 12.49 24.19 -6.75
C GLU A 79 13.41 24.36 -7.97
N CYS A 80 14.10 23.32 -8.43
CA CYS A 80 14.94 23.40 -9.63
C CYS A 80 14.16 23.78 -10.89
N ARG A 81 12.96 23.20 -11.09
CA ARG A 81 12.12 23.53 -12.25
C ARG A 81 11.57 24.95 -12.20
N GLU A 82 11.10 25.40 -11.03
CA GLU A 82 10.64 26.78 -10.84
C GLU A 82 11.78 27.79 -11.11
N GLN A 83 13.00 27.44 -10.70
CA GLN A 83 14.19 28.25 -10.97
C GLN A 83 14.56 28.26 -12.45
N GLU A 84 14.55 27.10 -13.12
CA GLU A 84 14.76 27.01 -14.57
C GLU A 84 13.78 27.91 -15.33
N ASP A 85 12.49 27.75 -15.06
CA ASP A 85 11.43 28.50 -15.73
C ASP A 85 11.61 30.00 -15.54
N ARG A 86 11.90 30.43 -14.31
CA ARG A 86 12.19 31.83 -14.00
C ARG A 86 13.39 32.36 -14.79
N PHE A 87 14.52 31.65 -14.81
CA PHE A 87 15.70 32.11 -15.56
C PHE A 87 15.47 32.10 -17.07
N ARG A 88 14.68 31.17 -17.59
CA ARG A 88 14.31 31.11 -19.01
C ARG A 88 13.40 32.28 -19.39
N GLU A 89 12.42 32.63 -18.56
CA GLU A 89 11.56 33.79 -18.76
C GLU A 89 12.34 35.11 -18.70
N GLU A 90 13.23 35.26 -17.71
CA GLU A 90 14.11 36.42 -17.60
C GLU A 90 15.03 36.55 -18.83
N ALA A 91 15.63 35.45 -19.29
CA ALA A 91 16.45 35.45 -20.50
C ALA A 91 15.66 35.86 -21.76
N LYS A 92 14.41 35.39 -21.88
CA LYS A 92 13.50 35.78 -22.98
C LYS A 92 13.12 37.27 -22.92
N SER A 93 12.90 37.80 -21.71
CA SER A 93 12.64 39.22 -21.50
C SER A 93 13.84 40.06 -21.97
N ILE A 94 15.06 39.71 -21.57
CA ILE A 94 16.28 40.40 -21.98
C ILE A 94 16.48 40.36 -23.49
N MET A 95 16.29 39.19 -24.12
CA MET A 95 16.39 39.07 -25.57
C MET A 95 15.37 39.96 -26.30
N THR A 96 14.18 40.12 -25.72
CA THR A 96 13.16 41.04 -26.24
C THR A 96 13.64 42.49 -26.13
N SER A 97 14.20 42.89 -24.99
CA SER A 97 14.77 44.23 -24.78
C SER A 97 15.93 44.54 -25.72
N VAL A 98 16.82 43.57 -25.96
CA VAL A 98 17.93 43.71 -26.94
C VAL A 98 17.38 43.91 -28.34
N ARG A 99 16.37 43.12 -28.73
CA ARG A 99 15.73 43.24 -30.04
C ARG A 99 15.05 44.59 -30.21
N THR A 100 14.28 45.06 -29.23
CA THR A 100 13.62 46.37 -29.31
C THR A 100 14.64 47.49 -29.40
N LEU A 101 15.72 47.45 -28.61
CA LEU A 101 16.76 48.48 -28.65
C LEU A 101 17.50 48.50 -30.00
N ARG A 102 17.78 47.33 -30.58
CA ARG A 102 18.33 47.22 -31.95
C ARG A 102 17.38 47.76 -33.01
N ASP A 103 16.09 47.40 -32.92
CA ASP A 103 15.07 47.87 -33.86
C ASP A 103 14.89 49.39 -33.77
N ASP A 104 14.94 49.97 -32.56
CA ASP A 104 14.86 51.42 -32.35
C ASP A 104 16.10 52.15 -32.87
N LEU A 105 17.29 51.55 -32.68
CA LEU A 105 18.55 52.08 -33.21
C LEU A 105 18.56 52.09 -34.74
N SER A 106 18.03 51.03 -35.37
CA SER A 106 17.96 50.92 -36.83
C SER A 106 16.94 51.88 -37.46
N ARG A 107 15.88 52.22 -36.74
CA ARG A 107 14.83 53.16 -37.20
C ARG A 107 15.22 54.62 -36.99
N SER A 108 16.11 54.91 -36.03
CA SER A 108 16.55 56.27 -35.74
C SER A 108 17.71 56.70 -36.64
N ASN A 109 17.37 57.23 -37.83
CA ASN A 109 18.35 57.87 -38.72
C ASN A 109 18.92 59.18 -38.14
N ALA A 110 18.29 59.76 -37.12
CA ALA A 110 18.71 60.99 -36.46
C ALA A 110 19.61 60.79 -35.23
N ALA A 111 19.81 59.54 -34.79
CA ALA A 111 20.65 59.25 -33.63
C ALA A 111 22.12 59.63 -33.90
N THR A 112 22.70 60.37 -32.97
CA THR A 112 24.11 60.78 -33.02
C THR A 112 25.03 59.57 -32.82
N ALA A 113 26.29 59.66 -33.28
CA ALA A 113 27.26 58.58 -33.13
C ALA A 113 27.51 58.20 -31.64
N GLU A 114 27.43 59.17 -30.74
CA GLU A 114 27.57 58.96 -29.29
C GLU A 114 26.38 58.20 -28.70
N GLU A 115 25.15 58.50 -29.13
CA GLU A 115 23.96 57.74 -28.73
C GLU A 115 24.01 56.29 -29.25
N LYS A 116 24.53 56.08 -30.47
CA LYS A 116 24.73 54.75 -31.02
C LYS A 116 25.76 53.94 -30.24
N GLY A 117 26.89 54.54 -29.89
CA GLY A 117 27.91 53.89 -29.07
C GLY A 117 27.39 53.47 -27.69
N ARG A 118 26.62 54.35 -27.01
CA ARG A 118 25.99 54.02 -25.73
C ARG A 118 24.96 52.88 -25.87
N ALA A 119 24.15 52.89 -26.92
CA ALA A 119 23.19 51.82 -27.16
C ALA A 119 23.86 50.47 -27.42
N GLU A 120 24.96 50.45 -28.18
CA GLU A 120 25.75 49.24 -28.44
C GLU A 120 26.40 48.69 -27.17
N GLU A 121 26.88 49.55 -26.28
CA GLU A 121 27.40 49.15 -24.97
C GLU A 121 26.33 48.47 -24.11
N VAL A 122 25.14 49.06 -24.02
CA VAL A 122 23.99 48.49 -23.30
C VAL A 122 23.57 47.15 -23.92
N ILE A 123 23.54 47.04 -25.25
CA ILE A 123 23.24 45.77 -25.93
C ILE A 123 24.25 44.70 -25.52
N ARG A 124 25.55 45.02 -25.51
CA ARG A 124 26.61 44.08 -25.14
C ARG A 124 26.47 43.61 -23.69
N GLU A 125 26.13 44.50 -22.76
CA GLU A 125 25.89 44.15 -21.36
C GLU A 125 24.65 43.25 -21.21
N LEU A 126 23.56 43.57 -21.90
CA LEU A 126 22.35 42.74 -21.91
C LEU A 126 22.62 41.36 -22.51
N GLU A 127 23.46 41.24 -23.53
CA GLU A 127 23.87 39.96 -24.10
C GLU A 127 24.72 39.12 -23.12
N ALA A 128 25.61 39.75 -22.36
CA ALA A 128 26.35 39.08 -21.30
C ALA A 128 25.42 38.57 -20.20
N GLU A 129 24.45 39.39 -19.77
CA GLU A 129 23.42 39.04 -18.79
C GLU A 129 22.47 37.95 -19.29
N PHE A 130 22.14 37.93 -20.58
CA PHE A 130 21.39 36.86 -21.22
C PHE A 130 22.16 35.53 -21.13
N ASN A 131 23.44 35.53 -21.51
CA ASN A 131 24.27 34.33 -21.49
C ASN A 131 24.40 33.77 -20.06
N LEU A 132 24.55 34.64 -19.07
CA LEU A 132 24.60 34.24 -17.66
C LEU A 132 23.30 33.56 -17.21
N ARG A 133 22.13 34.15 -17.55
CA ARG A 133 20.83 33.56 -17.19
C ARG A 133 20.55 32.26 -17.94
N HIS A 134 20.91 32.20 -19.22
CA HIS A 134 20.80 30.98 -20.01
C HIS A 134 21.67 29.85 -19.41
N ALA A 135 22.91 30.14 -19.01
CA ALA A 135 23.77 29.17 -18.34
C ALA A 135 23.20 28.71 -16.98
N LYS A 136 22.59 29.63 -16.20
CA LYS A 136 21.89 29.28 -14.96
C LYS A 136 20.69 28.36 -15.23
N ALA A 137 19.87 28.67 -16.22
CA ALA A 137 18.74 27.83 -16.60
C ALA A 137 19.21 26.41 -16.97
N ALA A 138 20.24 26.30 -17.82
CA ALA A 138 20.83 25.01 -18.20
C ALA A 138 21.35 24.22 -16.99
N PHE A 139 22.02 24.89 -16.04
CA PHE A 139 22.46 24.26 -14.79
C PHE A 139 21.28 23.68 -13.99
N PHE A 140 20.17 24.43 -13.86
CA PHE A 140 18.98 23.92 -13.15
C PHE A 140 18.30 22.77 -13.87
N THR A 141 18.28 22.77 -15.21
CA THR A 141 17.81 21.63 -16.01
C THR A 141 18.66 20.39 -15.73
N ASP A 142 19.99 20.50 -15.75
CA ASP A 142 20.90 19.38 -15.44
C ASP A 142 20.71 18.86 -14.01
N CYS A 143 20.51 19.76 -13.04
CA CYS A 143 20.18 19.39 -11.68
C CYS A 143 18.84 18.64 -11.59
N ALA A 144 17.80 19.11 -12.30
CA ALA A 144 16.50 18.46 -12.32
C ALA A 144 16.60 17.03 -12.88
N VAL A 145 17.29 16.83 -14.00
CA VAL A 145 17.51 15.50 -14.60
C VAL A 145 18.19 14.56 -13.60
N LYS A 146 19.26 15.00 -12.93
CA LYS A 146 19.95 14.18 -11.92
C LYS A 146 19.06 13.83 -10.73
N LEU A 147 18.21 14.75 -10.28
CA LEU A 147 17.27 14.49 -9.19
C LEU A 147 16.18 13.49 -9.61
N GLU A 148 15.71 13.55 -10.85
CA GLU A 148 14.77 12.56 -11.40
C GLU A 148 15.38 11.17 -11.47
N GLU A 149 16.60 11.04 -11.98
CA GLU A 149 17.31 9.77 -12.02
C GLU A 149 17.49 9.19 -10.61
N LEU A 150 17.87 10.03 -9.65
CA LEU A 150 18.04 9.62 -8.26
C LEU A 150 16.73 9.10 -7.66
N LEU A 151 15.63 9.78 -7.94
CA LEU A 151 14.30 9.41 -7.47
C LEU A 151 13.80 8.11 -8.13
N GLN A 152 14.05 7.92 -9.42
CA GLN A 152 13.75 6.67 -10.12
C GLN A 152 14.55 5.49 -9.55
N ARG A 153 15.85 5.69 -9.28
CA ARG A 153 16.71 4.68 -8.65
C ARG A 153 16.21 4.31 -7.26
N HIS A 154 15.82 5.29 -6.45
CA HIS A 154 15.27 5.04 -5.12
C HIS A 154 13.97 4.23 -5.19
N ARG A 155 13.03 4.61 -6.07
CA ARG A 155 11.78 3.85 -6.28
C ARG A 155 12.04 2.41 -6.73
N LEU A 156 13.02 2.21 -7.61
CA LEU A 156 13.44 0.87 -8.02
C LEU A 156 13.98 0.07 -6.82
N GLN A 157 14.83 0.66 -5.99
CA GLN A 157 15.36 0.01 -4.79
C GLN A 157 14.26 -0.37 -3.79
N GLU A 158 13.28 0.51 -3.56
CA GLU A 158 12.12 0.19 -2.72
C GLU A 158 11.31 -0.98 -3.30
N SER A 159 11.10 -1.01 -4.61
CA SER A 159 10.39 -2.11 -5.27
C SER A 159 11.13 -3.44 -5.13
N ILE A 160 12.47 -3.43 -5.30
CA ILE A 160 13.31 -4.61 -5.12
C ILE A 160 13.25 -5.09 -3.67
N ALA A 161 13.33 -4.16 -2.70
CA ALA A 161 13.24 -4.49 -1.28
C ALA A 161 11.88 -5.12 -0.92
N ALA A 162 10.78 -4.56 -1.44
CA ALA A 162 9.44 -5.10 -1.25
C ALA A 162 9.32 -6.52 -1.82
N ARG A 163 9.80 -6.75 -3.05
CA ARG A 163 9.77 -8.07 -3.69
C ARG A 163 10.67 -9.10 -2.99
N LYS A 164 11.83 -8.67 -2.48
CA LYS A 164 12.67 -9.54 -1.64
C LYS A 164 11.94 -9.97 -0.37
N LYS A 165 11.23 -9.05 0.28
CA LYS A 165 10.43 -9.37 1.48
C LYS A 165 9.32 -10.37 1.16
N GLU A 166 8.60 -10.15 0.07
CA GLU A 166 7.58 -11.07 -0.44
C GLU A 166 8.16 -12.47 -0.73
N LEU A 167 9.33 -12.54 -1.37
CA LEU A 167 10.03 -13.79 -1.63
C LEU A 167 10.43 -14.49 -0.32
N THR A 168 10.91 -13.76 0.69
CA THR A 168 11.24 -14.37 1.99
C THR A 168 10.02 -14.93 2.70
N THR A 169 8.86 -14.26 2.61
CA THR A 169 7.61 -14.77 3.20
C THR A 169 7.07 -15.98 2.45
N LEU A 170 7.22 -16.03 1.12
CA LEU A 170 6.86 -17.22 0.33
C LEU A 170 7.79 -18.39 0.63
N ARG A 171 9.08 -18.13 0.86
CA ARG A 171 10.02 -19.17 1.27
C ARG A 171 9.71 -19.74 2.65
N SER A 172 9.40 -18.90 3.63
CA SER A 172 9.07 -19.39 4.98
C SER A 172 7.80 -20.24 4.95
N THR A 173 6.76 -19.79 4.23
CA THR A 173 5.51 -20.56 4.10
C THR A 173 5.72 -21.88 3.36
N ASN A 174 6.55 -21.91 2.31
CA ASN A 174 6.90 -23.16 1.63
C ASN A 174 7.61 -24.16 2.56
N PHE A 175 8.50 -23.70 3.45
CA PHE A 175 9.15 -24.61 4.42
C PHE A 175 8.13 -25.19 5.40
N ASP A 176 7.18 -24.39 5.86
CA ASP A 176 6.09 -24.85 6.73
C ASP A 176 5.18 -25.86 6.01
N ASP A 177 4.87 -25.60 4.74
CA ASP A 177 4.06 -26.50 3.91
C ASP A 177 4.79 -27.83 3.62
N GLU A 178 6.09 -27.78 3.32
CA GLU A 178 6.92 -28.98 3.10
C GLU A 178 7.00 -29.85 4.37
N ALA A 179 7.18 -29.22 5.53
CA ALA A 179 7.14 -29.93 6.81
C ALA A 179 5.78 -30.61 7.05
N ARG A 180 4.67 -29.93 6.72
CA ARG A 180 3.31 -30.50 6.86
C ARG A 180 3.07 -31.67 5.90
N VAL A 181 3.62 -31.60 4.69
CA VAL A 181 3.54 -32.71 3.72
C VAL A 181 4.31 -33.92 4.24
N GLU A 182 5.51 -33.72 4.79
CA GLU A 182 6.31 -34.82 5.32
C GLU A 182 5.70 -35.44 6.59
N GLU A 183 5.09 -34.63 7.47
CA GLU A 183 4.32 -35.12 8.62
C GLU A 183 3.15 -36.01 8.18
N LEU A 184 2.38 -35.56 7.18
CA LEU A 184 1.29 -36.36 6.61
C LEU A 184 1.80 -37.65 5.97
N ARG A 185 2.93 -37.59 5.26
CA ARG A 185 3.56 -38.77 4.68
C ARG A 185 3.95 -39.79 5.76
N TYR A 186 4.58 -39.34 6.83
CA TYR A 186 4.95 -40.18 7.97
C TYR A 186 3.72 -40.86 8.59
N HIS A 187 2.63 -40.12 8.81
CA HIS A 187 1.38 -40.68 9.33
C HIS A 187 0.77 -41.72 8.38
N LEU A 188 0.76 -41.46 7.07
CA LEU A 188 0.25 -42.42 6.09
C LEU A 188 1.10 -43.69 6.02
N GLU A 189 2.43 -43.58 6.14
CA GLU A 189 3.33 -44.74 6.21
C GLU A 189 3.08 -45.56 7.48
N GLN A 190 2.87 -44.90 8.62
CA GLN A 190 2.52 -45.55 9.88
C GLN A 190 1.16 -46.28 9.80
N ASP A 191 0.13 -45.62 9.29
CA ASP A 191 -1.21 -46.20 9.12
C ASP A 191 -1.18 -47.40 8.18
N ARG A 192 -0.38 -47.31 7.10
CA ARG A 192 -0.16 -48.44 6.18
C ARG A 192 0.47 -49.64 6.88
N ILE A 193 1.53 -49.45 7.67
CA ILE A 193 2.17 -50.53 8.42
C ILE A 193 1.18 -51.19 9.39
N GLN A 194 0.33 -50.39 10.04
CA GLN A 194 -0.71 -50.90 10.95
C GLN A 194 -1.74 -51.75 10.19
N LEU A 195 -2.24 -51.28 9.05
CA LEU A 195 -3.18 -52.04 8.21
C LEU A 195 -2.57 -53.34 7.68
N ASP A 196 -1.31 -53.31 7.24
CA ASP A 196 -0.59 -54.50 6.79
C ASP A 196 -0.44 -55.52 7.95
N THR A 197 -0.10 -55.04 9.16
CA THR A 197 0.00 -55.87 10.37
C THR A 197 -1.35 -56.48 10.75
N ILE A 198 -2.44 -55.70 10.71
CA ILE A 198 -3.80 -56.20 10.97
C ILE A 198 -4.17 -57.28 9.95
N THR A 199 -3.82 -57.07 8.68
CA THR A 199 -4.09 -58.02 7.60
C THR A 199 -3.31 -59.33 7.80
N GLU A 200 -2.04 -59.24 8.21
CA GLU A 200 -1.21 -60.41 8.52
C GLU A 200 -1.72 -61.17 9.76
N LEU A 201 -2.08 -60.46 10.83
CA LEU A 201 -2.71 -61.05 12.02
C LEU A 201 -4.04 -61.71 11.66
N SER A 202 -4.87 -61.06 10.85
CA SER A 202 -6.15 -61.61 10.38
C SER A 202 -5.95 -62.88 9.55
N ARG A 203 -4.96 -62.89 8.65
CA ARG A 203 -4.59 -64.08 7.88
C ARG A 203 -4.09 -65.21 8.80
N THR A 204 -3.26 -64.88 9.78
CA THR A 204 -2.72 -65.86 10.74
C THR A 204 -3.84 -66.46 11.60
N MET A 205 -4.76 -65.64 12.11
CA MET A 205 -5.95 -66.11 12.83
C MET A 205 -6.85 -66.99 11.95
N ALA A 206 -7.10 -66.60 10.69
CA ALA A 206 -7.89 -67.42 9.78
C ALA A 206 -7.26 -68.79 9.50
N VAL A 207 -5.92 -68.89 9.48
CA VAL A 207 -5.20 -70.17 9.38
C VAL A 207 -5.28 -70.96 10.68
N SER A 208 -5.08 -70.31 11.84
CA SER A 208 -5.16 -70.99 13.14
C SER A 208 -6.55 -71.55 13.41
N PHE A 209 -7.62 -70.79 13.11
CA PHE A 209 -9.00 -71.29 13.23
C PHE A 209 -9.27 -72.51 12.34
N LYS A 210 -8.74 -72.53 11.11
CA LYS A 210 -8.86 -73.71 10.23
C LYS A 210 -8.07 -74.91 10.76
N ALA A 211 -6.88 -74.68 11.31
CA ALA A 211 -6.07 -75.73 11.91
C ALA A 211 -6.74 -76.31 13.17
N GLU A 212 -7.26 -75.45 14.05
CA GLU A 212 -7.98 -75.84 15.26
C GLU A 212 -9.26 -76.62 14.93
N GLN A 213 -10.05 -76.16 13.95
CA GLN A 213 -11.23 -76.90 13.46
C GLN A 213 -10.85 -78.25 12.83
N ALA A 214 -9.74 -78.33 12.10
CA ALA A 214 -9.26 -79.58 11.51
C ALA A 214 -8.78 -80.58 12.59
N GLU A 215 -8.19 -80.08 13.66
CA GLU A 215 -7.74 -80.88 14.80
C GLU A 215 -8.92 -81.37 15.65
N GLU A 216 -9.93 -80.53 15.88
CA GLU A 216 -11.18 -80.94 16.54
C GLU A 216 -11.93 -82.02 15.75
N LEU A 217 -11.98 -81.88 14.41
CA LEU A 217 -12.55 -82.90 13.53
C LEU A 217 -11.78 -84.22 13.59
N ARG A 218 -10.43 -84.18 13.62
CA ARG A 218 -9.60 -85.37 13.80
C ARG A 218 -9.88 -86.09 15.12
N VAL A 219 -9.95 -85.35 16.23
CA VAL A 219 -10.25 -85.91 17.55
C VAL A 219 -11.64 -86.56 17.56
N ARG A 220 -12.65 -85.93 16.95
CA ARG A 220 -13.98 -86.55 16.80
C ARG A 220 -13.96 -87.81 15.94
N LEU A 221 -13.18 -87.82 14.86
CA LEU A 221 -13.05 -88.97 13.96
C LEU A 221 -12.33 -90.14 14.65
N ASP A 222 -11.29 -89.87 15.43
CA ASP A 222 -10.61 -90.88 16.24
C ASP A 222 -11.52 -91.45 17.33
N ALA A 223 -12.31 -90.61 18.01
CA ALA A 223 -13.30 -91.08 18.99
C ALA A 223 -14.35 -92.02 18.35
N LEU A 224 -14.84 -91.68 17.15
CA LEU A 224 -15.77 -92.53 16.38
C LEU A 224 -15.11 -93.82 15.88
N ARG A 225 -13.82 -93.76 15.52
CA ARG A 225 -13.05 -94.94 15.09
C ARG A 225 -12.79 -95.91 16.25
N THR A 226 -12.65 -95.42 17.48
CA THR A 226 -12.50 -96.26 18.68
C THR A 226 -13.81 -96.84 19.23
N THR A 227 -14.96 -96.41 18.70
CA THR A 227 -16.30 -96.89 19.11
C THR A 227 -16.95 -97.86 18.12
N LEU A 228 -16.21 -98.29 17.09
CA LEU A 228 -16.51 -99.41 16.18
C LEU A 228 -15.58 -100.59 16.50
#